data_AF-A0AAF0HCN9-F1
#
_entry.id   AF-A0AAF0HCN9-F1
#
_cell.length_a   1.000
_cell.length_b   1.000
_cell.length_c   1.000
_cell.angle_alpha   90.00
_cell.angle_beta   90.00
_cell.angle_gamma   90.00
#
_symmetry.space_group_name_H-M   'P 1'
#
loop_
_entity.id
_entity.type
_entity.pdbx_description
1 polymer ?
#
loop_
_entity_poly.entity_id
_entity_poly.type
_entity_poly.pdbx_seq_one_letter_code
_entity_poly.pdbx_strand_id
1 'polypeptide(L)' 'MEKTETRKLAEEYMLLGGTRQVMIDDNKTFVRQYDNEPQEAESFWQDHIATLDKEKREDVEFFLPSVNSDQQA' A
#
# COMPACT_ATOMS: atom_id res chain seq x y z
N MET A 1 19.07 0.95 3.92
CA MET A 1 18.30 1.85 4.81
C MET A 1 16.91 2.13 4.23
N GLU A 2 16.39 1.24 3.37
CA GLU A 2 15.25 1.54 2.49
C GLU A 2 13.88 1.25 3.12
N LYS A 3 13.81 0.31 4.08
CA LYS A 3 12.58 -0.02 4.83
C LYS A 3 11.94 1.18 5.52
N THR A 4 12.74 2.19 5.85
CA THR A 4 12.25 3.42 6.50
C THR A 4 11.60 4.36 5.50
N GLU A 5 12.00 4.35 4.23
CA GLU A 5 11.45 5.22 3.19
C GLU A 5 10.12 4.68 2.66
N THR A 6 10.06 3.37 2.38
CA THR A 6 8.84 2.68 1.94
C THR A 6 7.74 2.74 3.00
N ARG A 7 8.11 2.59 4.27
CA ARG A 7 7.19 2.79 5.40
C ARG A 7 6.61 4.21 5.44
N LYS A 8 7.44 5.24 5.27
CA LYS A 8 6.96 6.63 5.25
C LYS A 8 5.97 6.86 4.12
N LEU A 9 6.23 6.32 2.93
CA LEU A 9 5.29 6.45 1.80
C LEU A 9 3.95 5.80 2.10
N ALA A 10 3.94 4.63 2.73
CA ALA A 10 2.71 3.98 3.17
C ALA A 10 1.97 4.82 4.23
N GLU A 11 2.69 5.35 5.22
CA GLU A 11 2.12 6.21 6.26
C GLU A 11 1.52 7.49 5.67
N GLU A 12 2.22 8.18 4.77
CA GLU A 12 1.73 9.39 4.09
C GLU A 12 0.51 9.09 3.21
N TYR A 13 0.54 8.00 2.43
CA TYR A 13 -0.59 7.54 1.64
C TYR A 13 -1.83 7.29 2.52
N MET A 14 -1.65 6.75 3.73
CA MET A 14 -2.73 6.57 4.70
C MET A 14 -3.25 7.87 5.29
N LEU A 15 -2.36 8.83 5.58
CA LEU A 15 -2.75 10.15 6.06
C LEU A 15 -3.59 10.91 5.02
N LEU A 16 -3.36 10.67 3.73
CA LEU A 16 -4.16 11.21 2.63
C LEU A 16 -5.54 10.53 2.49
N GLY A 17 -5.86 9.54 3.33
CA GLY A 17 -7.12 8.79 3.28
C GLY A 17 -7.08 7.62 2.30
N GLY A 18 -5.89 7.11 1.97
CA GLY A 18 -5.71 5.93 1.15
C GLY A 18 -6.53 4.74 1.63
N THR A 19 -7.32 4.16 0.72
CA THR A 19 -8.22 3.03 1.04
C THR A 19 -7.69 1.70 0.51
N ARG A 20 -6.58 1.69 -0.24
CA ARG A 20 -6.00 0.48 -0.81
C ARG A 20 -5.64 -0.52 0.28
N GLN A 21 -6.01 -1.77 0.02
CA GLN A 21 -5.67 -2.88 0.90
C GLN A 21 -4.95 -3.96 0.11
N VAL A 22 -4.02 -4.65 0.77
CA VAL A 22 -3.29 -5.75 0.16
C VAL A 22 -3.98 -7.08 0.42
N MET A 23 -4.24 -7.81 -0.63
CA MET A 23 -4.68 -9.18 -0.58
C MET A 23 -3.46 -10.07 -0.82
N ILE A 24 -3.10 -10.85 0.19
CA ILE A 24 -2.06 -11.87 0.09
C ILE A 24 -2.78 -13.20 -0.12
N ASP A 25 -2.56 -13.79 -1.29
CA ASP A 25 -3.00 -15.14 -1.65
C ASP A 25 -1.77 -16.07 -1.69
N ASP A 26 -1.97 -17.39 -1.69
CA ASP A 26 -0.99 -18.49 -1.46
C ASP A 26 0.42 -18.24 -2.02
N ASN A 27 0.54 -17.51 -3.14
CA ASN A 27 1.83 -17.08 -3.68
C ASN A 27 1.81 -15.72 -4.40
N LYS A 28 0.79 -14.88 -4.20
CA LYS A 28 0.59 -13.61 -4.94
C LYS A 28 0.06 -12.50 -4.04
N THR A 29 0.64 -11.32 -4.15
CA THR A 29 0.14 -10.08 -3.56
C THR A 29 -0.65 -9.29 -4.60
N PHE A 30 -1.83 -8.82 -4.23
CA PHE A 30 -2.67 -7.95 -5.05
C PHE A 30 -3.08 -6.73 -4.23
N VAL A 31 -2.94 -5.54 -4.80
CA VAL A 31 -3.53 -4.34 -4.20
C VAL A 31 -4.95 -4.17 -4.72
N ARG A 32 -5.91 -4.14 -3.79
CA ARG A 32 -7.29 -3.77 -4.07
C ARG A 32 -7.48 -2.30 -3.77
N GLN A 33 -7.70 -1.50 -4.81
CA GLN A 33 -8.18 -0.12 -4.69
C GLN A 33 -9.70 -0.14 -4.43
N TYR A 34 -10.17 0.72 -3.53
CA TYR A 34 -11.61 0.93 -3.32
C TYR A 34 -12.07 2.19 -4.02
N ASP A 35 -13.32 2.20 -4.49
CA ASP A 35 -13.93 3.31 -5.23
C ASP A 35 -13.97 4.63 -4.45
N ASN A 36 -13.92 4.55 -3.11
CA ASN A 36 -13.91 5.70 -2.20
C ASN A 36 -12.49 6.23 -1.92
N GLU A 37 -11.48 5.86 -2.70
CA GLU A 37 -10.14 6.45 -2.58
C GLU A 37 -10.18 7.95 -2.92
N PRO A 38 -9.70 8.83 -2.03
CA PRO A 38 -9.57 10.25 -2.35
C PRO A 38 -8.53 10.46 -3.45
N GLN A 39 -8.82 11.40 -4.34
CA GLN A 39 -7.95 11.72 -5.49
C GLN A 39 -6.52 12.10 -5.07
N GLU A 40 -6.35 12.68 -3.88
CA GLU A 40 -5.04 13.00 -3.31
C GLU A 40 -4.21 11.74 -3.03
N ALA A 41 -4.82 10.71 -2.45
CA ALA A 41 -4.15 9.42 -2.20
C ALA A 41 -3.86 8.67 -3.50
N GLU A 42 -4.77 8.70 -4.47
CA GLU A 42 -4.54 8.11 -5.80
C GLU A 42 -3.36 8.78 -6.51
N SER A 43 -3.35 10.11 -6.53
CA SER A 43 -2.30 10.90 -7.19
C SER A 43 -0.95 10.65 -6.53
N PHE A 44 -0.91 10.63 -5.19
CA PHE A 44 0.29 10.30 -4.44
C PHE A 44 0.81 8.90 -4.77
N TRP A 45 -0.09 7.91 -4.87
CA TRP A 45 0.30 6.56 -5.25
C TRP A 45 0.92 6.53 -6.64
N GLN A 46 0.29 7.16 -7.64
CA GLN A 46 0.79 7.14 -9.01
C GLN A 46 2.14 7.87 -9.14
N ASP A 47 2.34 8.98 -8.44
CA ASP A 47 3.56 9.79 -8.54
C ASP A 47 4.73 9.22 -7.72
N HIS A 48 4.46 8.72 -6.50
CA HIS A 48 5.50 8.31 -5.56
C HIS A 48 5.67 6.80 -5.38
N ILE A 49 4.63 6.00 -5.57
CA ILE A 49 4.65 4.54 -5.27
C ILE A 49 4.70 3.72 -6.56
N ALA A 50 3.93 4.10 -7.58
CA ALA A 50 3.90 3.42 -8.87
C ALA A 50 5.16 3.68 -9.72
N THR A 51 5.91 4.74 -9.40
CA THR A 51 7.21 5.06 -10.02
C THR A 51 8.37 4.29 -9.39
N LEU A 52 8.19 3.67 -8.21
CA LEU A 52 9.22 2.88 -7.54
C LEU A 52 9.46 1.55 -8.24
N ASP A 53 10.68 1.04 -8.04
CA ASP A 53 11.04 -0.35 -8.34
C ASP A 53 10.09 -1.33 -7.67
N LYS A 54 9.91 -2.48 -8.32
CA LYS A 54 8.99 -3.53 -7.85
C LYS A 54 9.26 -3.91 -6.39
N GLU A 55 10.52 -4.11 -6.00
CA GLU A 55 10.89 -4.50 -4.63
C GLU A 55 10.45 -3.45 -3.60
N LYS A 56 10.65 -2.16 -3.89
CA LYS A 56 10.23 -1.06 -3.01
C LYS A 56 8.73 -0.91 -2.95
N ARG A 57 8.04 -1.11 -4.07
CA ARG A 57 6.58 -1.11 -4.13
C ARG A 57 6.01 -2.23 -3.28
N GLU A 58 6.56 -3.44 -3.39
CA GLU A 58 6.17 -4.58 -2.56
C GLU A 58 6.38 -4.30 -1.07
N ASP A 59 7.45 -3.58 -0.72
CA ASP A 59 7.71 -3.10 0.64
C ASP A 59 6.63 -2.09 1.10
N VAL A 60 6.24 -1.12 0.26
CA VAL A 60 5.15 -0.17 0.55
C VAL A 60 3.82 -0.92 0.73
N GLU A 61 3.50 -1.81 -0.20
CA GLU A 61 2.31 -2.68 -0.18
C GLU A 61 2.28 -3.51 1.12
N PHE A 62 3.42 -4.04 1.56
CA PHE A 62 3.54 -4.78 2.82
C PHE A 62 3.17 -3.95 4.07
N PHE A 63 3.38 -2.63 4.05
CA PHE A 63 2.98 -1.73 5.14
C PHE A 63 1.51 -1.33 5.11
N LEU A 64 0.78 -1.63 4.04
CA LEU A 64 -0.66 -1.39 3.95
C LEU A 64 -1.46 -2.47 4.71
N PRO A 65 -2.67 -2.13 5.20
CA PRO A 65 -3.59 -3.06 5.81
C PRO A 65 -3.95 -4.14 4.80
N SER A 66 -3.82 -5.38 5.22
CA SER A 66 -4.16 -6.52 4.39
C SER A 66 -5.58 -7.01 4.68
N VAL A 67 -6.29 -7.42 3.62
CA VAL A 67 -7.70 -7.84 3.70
C VAL A 67 -7.84 -9.19 4.42
N ASN A 68 -6.79 -10.00 4.43
CA ASN A 68 -6.76 -11.34 5.05
C ASN A 68 -6.31 -11.33 6.52
N SER A 69 -6.19 -10.15 7.15
CA SER A 69 -5.92 -10.05 8.59
C SER A 69 -7.19 -10.28 9.43
N ASP A 70 -7.83 -11.44 9.26
CA ASP A 70 -8.60 -12.07 10.33
C ASP A 70 -7.93 -13.40 10.63
N GLN A 71 -7.11 -13.39 11.69
CA GLN A 71 -6.90 -14.45 12.69
C GLN A 71 -5.53 -14.29 13.36
N GLN A 72 -5.48 -13.42 14.37
CA GLN A 72 -5.05 -13.87 15.70
C GLN A 72 -5.70 -12.98 16.75
N ALA A 73 -6.26 -13.66 17.75
CA ALA A 73 -7.13 -13.18 18.81
C ALA A 73 -6.47 -12.17 19.77
#